data_AF-A0A6A4H883-F1
#
_entry.id   AF-A0A6A4H883-F1
#
_cell.length_a   1.000
_cell.length_b   1.000
_cell.length_c   1.000
_cell.angle_alpha   90.00
_cell.angle_beta   90.00
_cell.angle_gamma   90.00
#
_symmetry.space_group_name_H-M   'P 1'
#
loop_
_entity.id
_entity.type
_entity.pdbx_description
1 polymer ?
#
loop_
_entity_poly.entity_id
_entity_poly.type
_entity_poly.pdbx_seq_one_letter_code
_entity_poly.pdbx_strand_id
1 'polypeptide(L)'
;IIAFQEPWIDFQGMTRALYQYTTVYLTNHFRDFKEKRVQSILMVNAWIPTGSWTQIPIDSPDVTVIQIVGDFGTIRLFNIY
;
A
#
# COMPACT_ATOMS: atom_id res chain seq x y z
N ILE A 1 -1.01 -10.15 -4.16
CA ILE A 1 -0.82 -9.05 -3.19
C ILE A 1 0.46 -9.33 -2.43
N ILE A 2 1.32 -8.33 -2.23
CA ILE A 2 2.51 -8.44 -1.38
C ILE A 2 2.37 -7.46 -0.22
N ALA A 3 2.53 -7.94 1.00
CA ALA A 3 2.73 -7.13 2.20
C ALA A 3 4.24 -7.00 2.45
N PHE A 4 4.73 -5.77 2.53
CA PHE A 4 6.16 -5.51 2.70
C PHE A 4 6.38 -4.53 3.84
N GLN A 5 7.27 -4.90 4.76
CA GLN A 5 7.67 -4.10 5.91
C GLN A 5 9.03 -3.45 5.70
N GLU A 6 9.25 -2.33 6.37
CA GLU A 6 10.47 -1.53 6.34
C GLU A 6 10.98 -1.22 4.92
N PRO A 7 10.13 -0.66 4.03
CA PRO A 7 10.56 -0.35 2.69
C PRO A 7 11.67 0.68 2.68
N TRP A 8 12.67 0.45 1.84
CA TRP A 8 13.58 1.53 1.46
C TRP A 8 12.81 2.55 0.62
N ILE A 9 12.82 3.80 1.07
CA ILE A 9 12.20 4.96 0.44
C ILE A 9 13.32 5.88 -0.07
N ASP A 10 13.29 6.20 -1.36
CA ASP A 10 14.25 7.10 -1.98
C ASP A 10 13.96 8.57 -1.72
N PHE A 11 14.80 9.45 -2.27
CA PHE A 11 14.68 10.90 -2.12
C PHE A 11 13.41 11.48 -2.76
N GLN A 12 12.72 10.73 -3.63
CA GLN A 12 11.44 11.11 -4.24
C GLN A 12 10.25 10.63 -3.41
N GLY A 13 10.49 9.96 -2.28
CA GLY A 13 9.45 9.36 -1.47
C GLY A 13 8.92 8.07 -2.07
N MET A 14 9.68 7.40 -2.93
CA MET A 14 9.24 6.16 -3.59
C MET A 14 10.07 4.98 -3.12
N THR A 15 9.40 3.84 -2.93
CA THR A 15 10.06 2.55 -2.97
C THR A 15 10.16 2.05 -4.41
N ARG A 16 11.09 1.13 -4.67
CA ARG A 16 11.18 0.47 -5.98
C ARG A 16 10.05 -0.55 -6.10
N ALA A 17 9.02 -0.20 -6.87
CA ALA A 17 7.95 -1.12 -7.23
C ALA A 17 8.46 -2.17 -8.22
N LEU A 18 7.98 -3.40 -8.10
CA LEU A 18 8.15 -4.43 -9.13
C LEU A 18 7.29 -4.05 -10.35
N TYR A 19 7.80 -4.26 -11.58
CA TYR A 19 7.15 -3.83 -12.83
C TYR A 19 5.67 -4.20 -12.97
N GLN A 20 5.24 -5.32 -12.37
CA GLN A 20 3.87 -5.82 -12.42
C GLN A 20 3.04 -5.50 -11.16
N TYR A 21 3.45 -4.49 -10.39
CA TYR A 21 2.83 -4.16 -9.11
C TYR A 21 2.60 -2.65 -8.97
N THR A 22 1.42 -2.32 -8.45
CA THR A 22 1.07 -0.97 -7.99
C THR A 22 1.34 -0.88 -6.50
N THR A 23 2.21 0.03 -6.08
CA THR A 23 2.49 0.28 -4.65
C THR A 23 1.40 1.15 -4.03
N VAL A 24 0.87 0.70 -2.90
CA VAL A 24 -0.06 1.40 -2.03
C VAL A 24 0.71 1.82 -0.78
N TYR A 25 0.89 3.13 -0.65
CA TYR A 25 1.51 3.76 0.52
C TYR A 25 0.45 4.14 1.56
N LEU A 26 0.93 4.62 2.71
CA LEU A 26 0.11 5.21 3.78
C LEU A 26 -0.68 6.42 3.25
N THR A 27 -1.83 6.71 3.86
CA THR A 27 -2.78 7.75 3.40
C THR A 27 -2.12 9.11 3.18
N ASN A 28 -1.26 9.54 4.12
CA ASN A 28 -0.58 10.84 4.10
C ASN A 28 0.87 10.75 3.62
N HIS A 29 1.28 9.64 3.01
CA HIS A 29 2.67 9.34 2.67
C HIS A 29 3.38 10.47 1.92
N PHE A 30 2.85 10.92 0.78
CA PHE A 30 3.53 11.92 -0.06
C PHE A 30 3.67 13.30 0.60
N ARG A 31 2.87 13.57 1.64
CA ARG A 31 3.00 14.76 2.46
C ARG A 31 4.05 14.57 3.57
N ASP A 32 4.06 13.39 4.17
CA ASP A 32 4.74 13.16 5.45
C ASP A 32 6.05 12.36 5.34
N PHE A 33 6.40 11.78 4.20
CA PHE A 33 7.51 10.81 4.07
C PHE A 33 8.89 11.34 4.48
N LYS A 34 9.07 12.66 4.54
CA LYS A 34 10.31 13.30 5.01
C LYS A 34 10.42 13.36 6.53
N GLU A 35 9.28 13.34 7.21
CA GLU A 35 9.18 13.51 8.67
C GLU A 35 8.80 12.20 9.36
N LYS A 36 8.00 11.37 8.69
CA LYS A 36 7.51 10.08 9.20
C LYS A 36 8.12 8.93 8.41
N ARG A 37 8.68 7.96 9.13
CA ARG A 37 9.16 6.72 8.53
C ARG A 37 7.98 5.92 8.00
N VAL A 38 8.08 5.46 6.76
CA VAL A 38 7.15 4.48 6.18
C VAL A 38 7.54 3.10 6.69
N GLN A 39 6.65 2.46 7.45
CA GLN A 39 6.95 1.15 8.05
C GLN A 39 6.26 -0.01 7.34
N SER A 40 5.15 0.26 6.64
CA SER A 40 4.45 -0.75 5.85
C SER A 40 3.97 -0.21 4.50
N ILE A 41 4.02 -1.05 3.48
CA ILE A 41 3.39 -0.83 2.18
C ILE A 41 2.68 -2.08 1.69
N LEU A 42 1.71 -1.90 0.80
CA LEU A 42 1.11 -2.98 0.04
C LEU A 42 1.48 -2.85 -1.42
N MET A 43 1.65 -3.97 -2.11
CA MET A 43 1.78 -4.00 -3.55
C MET A 43 0.68 -4.86 -4.15
N VAL A 44 -0.13 -4.25 -5.01
CA VAL A 44 -1.23 -4.90 -5.72
C VAL A 44 -0.75 -5.31 -7.11
N ASN A 45 -0.89 -6.58 -7.44
CA ASN A 45 -0.47 -7.08 -8.76
C ASN A 45 -1.35 -6.44 -9.85
N ALA A 46 -0.72 -5.98 -10.94
CA ALA A 46 -1.38 -5.28 -12.04
C ALA A 46 -2.42 -6.14 -12.78
N TRP A 47 -2.43 -7.46 -12.60
CA TRP A 47 -3.47 -8.35 -13.13
C TRP A 47 -4.77 -8.28 -12.32
N ILE A 48 -4.74 -7.70 -11.12
CA ILE A 48 -5.96 -7.40 -10.37
C ILE A 48 -6.54 -6.10 -10.93
N PRO A 49 -7.78 -6.11 -11.44
CA PRO A 49 -8.40 -4.92 -12.03
C PRO A 49 -8.34 -3.74 -11.06
N THR A 50 -7.91 -2.56 -11.52
CA THR A 50 -7.79 -1.36 -10.67
C THR A 50 -9.12 -0.93 -10.06
N GLY A 51 -10.25 -1.24 -10.71
CA GLY A 51 -11.59 -0.98 -10.17
C GLY A 51 -12.08 -2.02 -9.15
N SER A 52 -11.38 -3.14 -8.97
CA SER A 52 -11.79 -4.19 -8.03
C SER A 52 -11.13 -4.04 -6.65
N TRP A 53 -10.31 -3.01 -6.43
CA TRP A 53 -9.71 -2.74 -5.14
C TRP A 53 -9.58 -1.25 -4.85
N THR A 54 -9.56 -0.91 -3.56
CA THR A 54 -9.37 0.46 -3.08
C THR A 54 -8.49 0.45 -1.84
N GLN A 55 -7.70 1.50 -1.65
CA GLN A 55 -7.10 1.77 -0.35
C GLN A 55 -8.20 2.13 0.66
N ILE A 56 -8.06 1.67 1.91
CA ILE A 56 -8.82 2.20 3.04
C ILE A 56 -7.90 3.19 3.77
N PRO A 57 -8.28 4.47 3.88
CA PRO A 57 -7.45 5.46 4.55
C PRO A 57 -7.40 5.19 6.06
N ILE A 58 -6.19 5.05 6.58
CA ILE A 58 -5.86 4.96 8.01
C ILE A 58 -4.75 5.97 8.28
N ASP A 59 -4.88 6.71 9.38
CA ASP A 59 -3.88 7.67 9.85
C ASP A 59 -2.94 7.02 10.87
N SER A 60 -2.07 6.13 10.37
CA SER A 60 -1.00 5.50 11.13
C SER A 60 0.17 5.24 10.19
N PRO A 61 1.44 5.43 10.62
CA PRO A 61 2.62 5.12 9.81
C PRO A 61 2.89 3.61 9.65
N ASP A 62 2.20 2.79 10.43
CA ASP A 62 2.48 1.35 10.57
C ASP A 62 1.45 0.49 9.82
N VAL A 63 0.36 1.09 9.37
CA VAL A 63 -0.80 0.37 8.85
C VAL A 63 -1.10 0.77 7.41
N THR A 64 -1.04 -0.20 6.52
CA THR A 64 -1.57 -0.07 5.15
C THR A 64 -2.72 -1.03 4.93
N VAL A 65 -3.82 -0.52 4.36
CA VAL A 65 -5.06 -1.29 4.20
C VAL A 65 -5.59 -1.15 2.80
N ILE A 66 -6.00 -2.27 2.22
CA ILE A 66 -6.79 -2.32 0.99
C ILE A 66 -8.06 -3.14 1.19
N GLN A 67 -9.08 -2.82 0.41
CA GLN A 67 -10.27 -3.63 0.21
C GLN A 67 -10.30 -4.12 -1.23
N ILE A 68 -10.63 -5.39 -1.43
CA ILE A 68 -10.83 -6.02 -2.74
C ILE A 68 -12.27 -6.50 -2.79
N VAL A 69 -12.98 -6.21 -3.88
CA VAL A 69 -14.37 -6.60 -4.12
C VAL A 69 -14.44 -7.40 -5.42
N GLY A 70 -15.11 -8.55 -5.38
CA GLY A 70 -15.39 -9.37 -6.55
C GLY A 70 -16.52 -10.36 -6.28
N ASP A 71 -16.72 -11.31 -7.20
CA ASP A 71 -17.77 -12.34 -7.08
C ASP A 71 -17.57 -13.27 -5.86
N PHE A 72 -16.33 -13.32 -5.34
CA PHE A 72 -15.96 -13.99 -4.10
C PHE A 72 -16.29 -13.18 -2.83
N GLY A 73 -16.97 -12.04 -2.97
CA GLY A 73 -17.31 -11.15 -1.88
C GLY A 73 -16.25 -10.06 -1.64
N THR A 74 -16.12 -9.65 -0.38
CA THR A 74 -15.21 -8.55 0.03
C THR A 74 -14.07 -9.08 0.89
N ILE A 75 -12.84 -8.79 0.48
CA ILE A 75 -11.63 -9.08 1.26
C ILE A 75 -11.04 -7.76 1.74
N ARG A 76 -10.75 -7.66 3.04
CA ARG A 76 -9.97 -6.54 3.60
C ARG A 76 -8.62 -7.07 4.07
N LEU A 77 -7.56 -6.46 3.59
CA LEU A 77 -6.21 -6.86 3.90
C LEU A 77 -5.51 -5.73 4.66
N PHE A 78 -5.09 -6.04 5.88
CA PHE A 78 -4.38 -5.14 6.78
C PHE A 78 -2.93 -5.60 6.85
N ASN A 79 -2.01 -4.75 6.42
CA ASN A 79 -0.58 -4.92 6.65
C ASN A 79 -0.19 -4.01 7.81
N ILE A 80 0.23 -4.61 8.92
CA ILE A 80 0.56 -3.94 10.17
C ILE A 80 2.02 -4.30 10.48
N TYR A 81 2.85 -3.29 10.66
CA TYR A 81 4.21 -3.43 11.20
C TYR A 81 4.16 -3.57 12.72
#